data_AF-A0AA40VVN1-F1
#
_entry.id   AF-A0AA40VVN1-F1
#
_cell.length_a   1.000
_cell.length_b   1.000
_cell.length_c   1.000
_cell.angle_alpha   90.00
_cell.angle_beta   90.00
_cell.angle_gamma   90.00
#
_symmetry.space_group_name_H-M   'P 1'
#
loop_
_entity.id
_entity.type
_entity.pdbx_description
1 polymer ?
#
loop_
_entity_poly.entity_id
_entity_poly.type
_entity_poly.pdbx_seq_one_letter_code
_entity_poly.pdbx_strand_id
1 'polypeptide(L)'
;MLRRQELWKQGDEQLIALLTAQQPELAEVIELGQGFAQLVRTRQREQLDLWLTQAENSILSPFRNFAKSLREDYDAVKAGVTLSVSNGPVEGHINRLKMLKRQMYGRAGIDLLERRFLLAI
;
A
#
# COMPACT_ATOMS: atom_id res chain seq x y z
N MET A 1 5.59 -3.24 -3.17
CA MET A 1 4.37 -2.84 -3.92
C MET A 1 4.27 -3.72 -5.16
N LEU A 2 3.11 -4.33 -5.42
CA LEU A 2 2.88 -5.17 -6.60
C LEU A 2 3.16 -4.38 -7.87
N ARG A 3 4.07 -4.90 -8.71
CA ARG A 3 4.51 -4.27 -9.96
C ARG A 3 3.30 -4.10 -10.88
N ARG A 4 3.20 -2.95 -11.54
CA ARG A 4 2.10 -2.65 -12.48
C ARG A 4 2.06 -3.70 -13.58
N GLN A 5 0.87 -4.16 -13.97
CA GLN A 5 0.69 -5.10 -15.08
C GLN A 5 1.31 -4.59 -16.39
N GLU A 6 1.22 -3.29 -16.66
CA GLU A 6 1.86 -2.64 -17.82
C GLU A 6 3.40 -2.70 -17.82
N LEU A 7 4.02 -3.07 -16.68
CA LEU A 7 5.48 -3.22 -16.53
C LEU A 7 5.91 -4.69 -16.56
N TRP A 8 4.98 -5.61 -16.86
CA TRP A 8 5.28 -7.02 -17.03
C TRP A 8 6.11 -7.22 -18.29
N LYS A 9 7.14 -8.05 -18.19
CA LYS A 9 7.96 -8.43 -19.34
C LYS A 9 7.23 -9.51 -20.13
N GLN A 10 7.57 -9.64 -21.41
CA GLN A 10 7.18 -10.81 -22.20
C GLN A 10 7.56 -12.09 -21.45
N GLY A 11 6.57 -12.94 -21.18
CA GLY A 11 6.73 -14.21 -20.45
C GLY A 11 6.22 -14.21 -19.01
N ASP A 12 5.99 -13.04 -18.38
CA ASP A 12 5.48 -12.97 -17.00
C ASP A 12 4.06 -13.57 -16.89
N GLU A 13 3.19 -13.34 -17.88
CA GLU A 13 1.83 -13.92 -17.93
C GLU A 13 1.85 -15.44 -18.03
N GLN A 14 2.75 -15.99 -18.86
CA GLN A 14 2.90 -17.44 -19.04
C GLN A 14 3.45 -18.11 -17.78
N LEU A 15 4.40 -17.45 -17.10
CA LEU A 15 4.95 -17.90 -15.83
C LEU A 15 3.89 -17.85 -14.72
N ILE A 16 3.12 -16.77 -14.63
CA ILE A 16 2.01 -16.64 -13.68
C ILE A 16 0.97 -17.74 -13.92
N ALA A 17 0.57 -17.98 -15.17
CA ALA A 17 -0.36 -19.05 -15.52
C ALA A 17 0.17 -20.44 -15.11
N LEU A 18 1.45 -20.73 -15.37
CA LEU A 18 2.08 -21.99 -14.97
C LEU A 18 2.15 -22.19 -13.45
N LEU A 19 2.49 -21.14 -12.71
CA LEU A 19 2.57 -21.19 -11.24
C LEU A 19 1.18 -21.31 -10.61
N THR A 20 0.20 -20.62 -11.18
CA THR A 20 -1.20 -20.65 -10.73
C THR A 20 -1.85 -22.00 -10.98
N ALA A 21 -1.53 -22.65 -12.11
CA ALA A 21 -2.00 -23.99 -12.42
C ALA A 21 -1.47 -25.05 -11.44
N GLN A 22 -0.31 -24.81 -10.83
CA GLN A 22 0.29 -25.73 -9.85
C GLN A 22 -0.10 -25.41 -8.40
N GLN A 23 -0.47 -24.15 -8.11
CA GLN A 23 -0.81 -23.69 -6.76
C GLN A 23 -2.02 -22.74 -6.79
N PRO A 24 -3.23 -23.22 -6.45
CA PRO A 24 -4.44 -22.39 -6.45
C PRO A 24 -4.37 -21.24 -5.45
N GLU A 25 -3.60 -21.39 -4.37
CA GLU A 25 -3.33 -20.30 -3.41
C GLU A 25 -2.66 -19.09 -4.08
N LEU A 26 -1.75 -19.31 -5.04
CA LEU A 26 -1.10 -18.22 -5.77
C LEU A 26 -2.08 -17.48 -6.68
N ALA A 27 -3.08 -18.18 -7.23
CA ALA A 27 -4.14 -17.57 -8.02
C ALA A 27 -4.84 -16.46 -7.22
N GLU A 28 -5.24 -16.82 -5.99
CA GLU A 28 -6.02 -15.95 -5.11
C GLU A 28 -5.17 -14.77 -4.60
N VAL A 29 -3.89 -15.00 -4.29
CA VAL A 29 -2.96 -13.90 -3.93
C VAL A 29 -2.88 -12.87 -5.06
N ILE A 30 -2.74 -13.35 -6.29
CA ILE A 30 -2.58 -12.50 -7.47
C ILE A 30 -3.87 -11.74 -7.73
N GLU A 31 -5.02 -12.41 -7.69
CA GLU A 31 -6.33 -11.81 -7.89
C GLU A 31 -6.63 -10.75 -6.84
N LEU A 32 -6.57 -11.08 -5.55
CA LEU A 32 -6.85 -10.14 -4.47
C LEU A 32 -5.85 -8.98 -4.46
N GLY A 33 -4.57 -9.27 -4.68
CA GLY A 33 -3.51 -8.27 -4.73
C GLY A 33 -3.67 -7.29 -5.90
N GLN A 34 -4.02 -7.79 -7.09
CA GLN A 34 -4.27 -6.94 -8.26
C GLN A 34 -5.57 -6.16 -8.11
N GLY A 35 -6.65 -6.79 -7.64
CA GLY A 35 -7.92 -6.14 -7.39
C GLY A 35 -7.79 -4.96 -6.43
N PHE A 36 -7.07 -5.14 -5.33
CA PHE A 36 -6.80 -4.05 -4.38
C PHE A 36 -5.98 -2.93 -5.02
N ALA A 37 -4.90 -3.28 -5.74
CA ALA A 37 -4.04 -2.31 -6.38
C ALA A 37 -4.78 -1.51 -7.46
N GLN A 38 -5.71 -2.14 -8.18
CA GLN A 38 -6.59 -1.46 -9.13
C GLN A 38 -7.54 -0.53 -8.40
N LEU A 39 -8.24 -1.02 -7.37
CA LEU A 39 -9.18 -0.25 -6.56
C LEU A 39 -8.59 1.06 -6.03
N VAL A 40 -7.38 0.99 -5.46
CA VAL A 40 -6.67 2.16 -4.92
C VAL A 40 -6.26 3.14 -6.04
N ARG A 41 -5.87 2.63 -7.21
CA ARG A 41 -5.43 3.47 -8.35
C ARG A 41 -6.60 4.15 -9.05
N THR A 42 -7.69 3.42 -9.27
CA THR A 42 -8.88 3.90 -9.99
C THR A 42 -9.87 4.61 -9.08
N ARG A 43 -9.64 4.58 -7.76
CA ARG A 43 -10.48 5.22 -6.73
C ARG A 43 -11.93 4.75 -6.78
N GLN A 44 -12.11 3.44 -6.95
CA GLN A 44 -13.42 2.81 -7.09
C GLN A 44 -14.00 2.46 -5.71
N ARG A 45 -14.54 3.47 -5.02
CA ARG A 45 -15.14 3.31 -3.68
C ARG A 45 -16.26 2.27 -3.65
N GLU A 46 -17.01 2.12 -4.75
CA GLU A 46 -18.13 1.18 -4.85
C GLU A 46 -17.67 -0.28 -4.83
N GLN A 47 -16.42 -0.55 -5.21
CA GLN A 47 -15.84 -1.89 -5.22
C GLN A 47 -15.16 -2.26 -3.91
N LEU A 48 -15.01 -1.31 -2.97
CA LEU A 48 -14.27 -1.52 -1.72
C LEU A 48 -14.94 -2.57 -0.84
N ASP A 49 -16.26 -2.47 -0.66
CA ASP A 49 -17.01 -3.42 0.16
C ASP A 49 -17.04 -4.83 -0.45
N LEU A 50 -17.10 -4.92 -1.78
CA LEU A 50 -17.03 -6.20 -2.49
C LEU A 50 -15.64 -6.84 -2.28
N TRP A 51 -14.57 -6.07 -2.49
CA TRP A 51 -13.21 -6.57 -2.34
C TRP A 51 -12.91 -6.97 -0.89
N LEU A 52 -13.36 -6.19 0.10
CA LEU A 52 -13.21 -6.53 1.53
C LEU A 52 -13.91 -7.84 1.85
N THR A 53 -15.15 -8.04 1.36
CA THR A 53 -15.89 -9.29 1.56
C THR A 53 -15.15 -10.49 0.95
N GLN A 54 -14.58 -10.34 -0.25
CA GLN A 54 -13.77 -11.38 -0.88
C GLN A 54 -12.50 -11.69 -0.07
N ALA A 55 -11.78 -10.67 0.39
CA ALA A 55 -10.56 -10.82 1.17
C ALA A 55 -10.80 -11.40 2.57
N GLU A 56 -11.94 -11.10 3.21
CA GLU A 56 -12.36 -11.70 4.50
C GLU A 56 -12.68 -13.21 4.36
N ASN A 57 -13.19 -13.63 3.20
CA ASN A 57 -13.48 -15.03 2.90
C ASN A 57 -12.30 -15.77 2.25
N SER A 58 -11.15 -15.11 2.15
CA SER A 58 -9.95 -15.69 1.54
C SER A 58 -9.49 -16.94 2.30
N ILE A 59 -8.94 -17.94 1.60
CA ILE A 59 -8.34 -19.12 2.26
C ILE A 59 -7.05 -18.74 3.02
N LEU A 60 -6.44 -17.61 2.66
CA LEU A 60 -5.16 -17.14 3.17
C LEU A 60 -5.35 -16.22 4.38
N SER A 61 -4.78 -16.61 5.52
CA SER A 61 -4.85 -15.81 6.75
C SER A 61 -4.29 -14.38 6.62
N PRO A 62 -3.24 -14.09 5.81
CA PRO A 62 -2.78 -12.72 5.63
C PRO A 62 -3.84 -11.80 5.00
N PHE A 63 -4.63 -12.28 4.04
CA PHE A 63 -5.67 -11.47 3.40
C PHE A 63 -6.85 -11.25 4.32
N ARG A 64 -7.27 -12.27 5.08
CA ARG A 64 -8.33 -12.10 6.09
C ARG A 64 -7.95 -11.07 7.16
N ASN A 65 -6.72 -11.17 7.68
CA ASN A 65 -6.22 -10.22 8.66
C ASN A 65 -6.11 -8.81 8.09
N PHE A 66 -5.61 -8.68 6.86
CA PHE A 66 -5.51 -7.39 6.18
C PHE A 66 -6.88 -6.77 5.95
N ALA A 67 -7.86 -7.53 5.46
CA ALA A 67 -9.22 -7.06 5.27
C ALA A 67 -9.86 -6.63 6.58
N LYS A 68 -9.67 -7.39 7.66
CA LYS A 68 -10.13 -7.02 9.00
C LYS A 68 -9.54 -5.68 9.47
N SER A 69 -8.22 -5.47 9.35
CA SER A 69 -7.61 -4.19 9.72
C SER A 69 -8.13 -3.03 8.86
N LEU A 70 -8.36 -3.24 7.57
CA LEU A 70 -8.98 -2.23 6.72
C LEU A 70 -10.45 -1.93 7.11
N ARG A 71 -11.17 -2.93 7.62
CA ARG A 71 -12.54 -2.79 8.13
C ARG A 71 -12.56 -1.97 9.43
N GLU A 72 -11.59 -2.19 10.31
CA GLU A 72 -11.41 -1.42 11.55
C GLU A 72 -11.15 0.07 11.24
N ASP A 73 -10.37 0.36 10.19
CA ASP A 73 -10.08 1.72 9.72
C ASP A 73 -10.93 2.15 8.50
N TYR A 74 -12.15 1.61 8.34
CA TYR A 74 -12.94 1.71 7.10
C TYR A 74 -13.12 3.14 6.60
N ASP A 75 -13.42 4.11 7.47
CA ASP A 75 -13.63 5.50 7.06
C ASP A 75 -12.36 6.14 6.47
N ALA A 76 -11.20 5.84 7.08
CA ALA A 76 -9.90 6.32 6.58
C ALA A 76 -9.55 5.65 5.24
N VAL A 77 -9.80 4.35 5.11
CA VAL A 77 -9.57 3.60 3.87
C VAL A 77 -10.49 4.11 2.75
N LYS A 78 -11.78 4.29 3.05
CA LYS A 78 -12.78 4.85 2.13
C LYS A 78 -12.40 6.25 1.67
N ALA A 79 -11.95 7.11 2.58
CA ALA A 79 -11.44 8.42 2.23
C ALA A 79 -10.22 8.32 1.32
N GLY A 80 -9.27 7.42 1.61
CA GLY A 80 -8.07 7.19 0.80
C GLY A 80 -8.35 6.71 -0.63
N VAL A 81 -9.43 5.94 -0.84
CA VAL A 81 -9.84 5.48 -2.17
C VAL A 81 -10.87 6.40 -2.84
N THR A 82 -11.33 7.47 -2.19
CA THR A 82 -12.29 8.43 -2.74
C THR A 82 -11.64 9.75 -3.09
N LEU A 83 -10.80 10.27 -2.19
CA LEU A 83 -10.24 11.60 -2.29
C LEU A 83 -9.04 11.65 -3.23
N SER A 84 -8.85 12.82 -3.87
CA SER A 84 -7.68 13.07 -4.69
C SER A 84 -6.42 13.43 -3.90
N VAL A 85 -6.61 13.88 -2.66
CA VAL A 85 -5.56 14.26 -1.73
C VAL A 85 -5.02 13.04 -0.99
N SER A 86 -3.71 13.02 -0.76
CA SER A 86 -3.03 11.99 0.01
C SER A 86 -2.13 12.63 1.07
N ASN A 87 -1.83 11.88 2.13
CA ASN A 87 -0.85 12.30 3.14
C ASN A 87 0.60 12.17 2.66
N GLY A 88 0.84 11.82 1.38
CA GLY A 88 2.17 11.57 0.83
C GLY A 88 3.18 12.73 1.03
N PRO A 89 2.83 14.00 0.75
CA PRO A 89 3.72 15.12 1.01
C PRO A 89 4.07 15.29 2.49
N VAL A 90 3.08 15.11 3.37
CA VAL A 90 3.24 15.20 4.83
C VAL A 90 4.15 14.09 5.33
N GLU A 91 3.93 12.84 4.89
CA GLU A 91 4.78 11.70 5.20
C GLU A 91 6.22 11.90 4.68
N GLY A 92 6.37 12.51 3.50
CA GLY A 92 7.66 12.89 2.93
C GLY A 92 8.43 13.84 3.86
N HIS A 93 7.78 14.90 4.35
CA HIS A 93 8.37 15.82 5.31
C HIS A 93 8.71 15.13 6.64
N ILE A 94 7.83 14.28 7.16
CA ILE A 94 8.08 13.51 8.39
C ILE A 94 9.29 12.58 8.21
N ASN A 95 9.39 11.90 7.06
CA ASN A 95 10.51 11.01 6.76
C ASN A 95 11.83 11.77 6.63
N ARG A 96 11.82 12.94 5.95
CA ARG A 96 12.98 13.84 5.89
C ARG A 96 13.42 14.30 7.28
N LEU A 97 12.47 14.68 8.13
CA LEU A 97 12.74 15.07 9.52
C LEU A 97 13.34 13.91 10.33
N LYS A 98 12.75 12.71 10.23
CA LYS A 98 13.27 11.49 10.87
C LYS A 98 14.69 11.15 10.38
N MET A 99 14.97 11.32 9.10
CA MET A 99 16.30 11.10 8.53
C MET A 99 17.33 12.09 9.11
N LEU A 100 17.02 13.39 9.14
CA LEU A 100 17.91 14.40 9.72
C LEU A 100 18.19 14.12 11.20
N LYS A 101 17.16 13.74 11.97
CA LYS A 101 17.32 13.32 13.38
C LYS A 101 18.26 12.11 13.52
N ARG A 102 18.14 11.12 12.63
CA ARG A 102 19.01 9.92 12.60
C ARG A 102 20.46 10.25 12.23
N GLN A 103 20.69 11.13 11.26
CA GLN A 103 22.04 11.62 10.90
C GLN A 103 22.74 12.30 12.07
N MET A 104 21.97 12.85 13.00
CA MET A 104 22.47 13.52 14.21
C MET A 104 22.51 12.59 15.43
N TYR A 105 22.37 11.27 15.21
CA TYR A 105 22.36 10.26 16.26
C TYR A 105 21.30 10.51 17.36
N GLY A 106 20.21 11.21 17.02
CA GLY A 106 19.17 11.58 17.97
C GLY A 106 19.56 12.64 19.00
N ARG A 107 20.75 13.24 18.90
CA ARG A 107 21.28 14.22 19.89
C ARG A 107 20.92 15.67 19.60
N ALA A 108 20.14 15.91 18.57
CA ALA A 108 19.67 17.24 18.20
C ALA A 108 18.50 17.68 19.08
N GLY A 109 18.64 18.82 19.76
CA GLY A 109 17.48 19.54 20.30
C GLY A 109 16.58 20.08 19.17
N ILE A 110 15.36 20.49 19.52
CA ILE A 110 14.34 20.95 18.56
C ILE A 110 14.88 22.11 17.70
N ASP A 111 15.48 23.12 18.32
CA ASP A 111 16.00 24.31 17.61
C ASP A 111 17.04 23.96 16.53
N LEU A 112 17.91 22.99 16.82
CA LEU A 112 18.95 22.56 15.89
C LEU A 112 18.37 21.69 14.77
N LEU A 113 17.37 20.87 15.09
CA LEU A 113 16.66 20.06 14.11
C LEU A 113 15.86 20.93 13.14
N GLU A 114 15.19 21.96 13.64
CA GLU A 114 14.44 22.95 12.86
C GLU A 114 15.35 23.69 11.91
N ARG A 115 16.47 24.24 12.40
CA ARG A 115 17.47 24.92 11.55
C ARG A 115 17.98 24.02 10.44
N ARG A 116 18.32 22.76 10.73
CA ARG A 116 18.78 21.82 9.69
C ARG A 116 17.69 21.45 8.70
N PHE A 117 16.44 21.32 9.15
CA PHE A 117 15.33 21.01 8.26
C PHE A 117 15.02 22.17 7.30
N LEU A 118 15.08 23.41 7.78
CA LEU A 118 14.90 24.62 6.97
C LEU A 118 16.07 24.86 6.00
N LEU A 119 17.31 24.54 6.40
CA LEU A 119 18.51 24.75 5.57
C LEU A 119 18.76 23.65 4.53
N ALA A 120 18.15 22.47 4.66
CA ALA A 120 18.42 21.34 3.78
C ALA A 120 17.60 21.35 2.46
N ILE A 121 17.18 22.54 1.98
CA ILE A 121 16.35 22.71 0.76
C ILE A 121 17.08 22.17 -0.47
#